data_AF-A0AAX2QY39-F1
#
_entry.id   AF-A0AAX2QY39-F1
#
_cell.length_a   1.000
_cell.length_b   1.000
_cell.length_c   1.000
_cell.angle_alpha   90.00
_cell.angle_beta   90.00
_cell.angle_gamma   90.00
#
_symmetry.space_group_name_H-M   'P 1'
#
loop_
_entity.id
_entity.type
_entity.pdbx_description
1 polymer ?
#
loop_
_entity_poly.entity_id
_entity_poly.type
_entity_poly.pdbx_seq_one_letter_code
_entity_poly.pdbx_strand_id
1 'polypeptide(L)'
;MNIKLSIPVLQALTNNEAFTYFCTLVAISKNPDSTIKDIVRITGVSETTIFNHLKKFEEVANLTIDRTGCSNKYSYTEPTKFFVTIDSSLLDTDVDRLVIGFLIRFKCWSRIASNIVDLSLNRIVHEIGVQHNTVYSALEAGLVERSDKKLYFKFIHPSLCIL
;
A
#
# COMPACT_ATOMS: atom_id res chain seq x y z
N MET A 1 -5.61 -3.61 12.25
CA MET A 1 -6.88 -3.24 11.57
C MET A 1 -6.73 -3.59 10.11
N ASN A 2 -7.68 -4.33 9.55
CA ASN A 2 -7.60 -4.80 8.17
C ASN A 2 -8.14 -3.74 7.20
N ILE A 3 -7.34 -3.36 6.20
CA ILE A 3 -7.75 -2.45 5.13
C ILE A 3 -7.84 -3.23 3.82
N LYS A 4 -8.99 -3.12 3.14
CA LYS A 4 -9.15 -3.65 1.78
C LYS A 4 -8.69 -2.62 0.77
N LEU A 5 -7.86 -3.05 -0.17
CA LEU A 5 -7.28 -2.21 -1.21
C LEU A 5 -7.60 -2.80 -2.58
N SER A 6 -8.13 -1.97 -3.47
CA SER A 6 -8.44 -2.36 -4.84
C SER A 6 -7.17 -2.68 -5.62
N ILE A 7 -7.11 -3.87 -6.25
CA ILE A 7 -5.97 -4.31 -7.06
C ILE A 7 -5.72 -3.38 -8.25
N PRO A 8 -6.73 -3.03 -9.08
CA PRO A 8 -6.53 -2.10 -10.18
C PRO A 8 -5.95 -0.75 -9.76
N VAL A 9 -6.37 -0.24 -8.60
CA VAL A 9 -5.86 1.01 -8.03
C VAL A 9 -4.38 0.86 -7.71
N LEU A 10 -4.02 -0.14 -6.91
CA LEU A 10 -2.64 -0.36 -6.48
C LEU A 10 -1.67 -0.61 -7.65
N GLN A 11 -2.13 -1.23 -8.74
CA GLN A 11 -1.35 -1.42 -9.96
C GLN A 11 -1.03 -0.09 -10.68
N ALA A 12 -1.92 0.91 -10.58
CA ALA A 12 -1.75 2.23 -11.19
C ALA A 12 -0.95 3.23 -10.34
N LEU A 13 -0.69 2.91 -9.06
CA LEU A 13 0.06 3.78 -8.15
C LEU A 13 1.56 3.48 -8.20
N THR A 14 2.37 4.49 -7.89
CA THR A 14 3.79 4.31 -7.54
C THR A 14 3.94 3.81 -6.10
N ASN A 15 5.14 3.40 -5.66
CA ASN A 15 5.36 2.96 -4.27
C ASN A 15 5.04 4.07 -3.25
N ASN A 16 5.46 5.31 -3.52
CA ASN A 16 5.16 6.45 -2.64
C ASN A 16 3.66 6.73 -2.55
N GLU A 17 2.97 6.65 -3.68
CA GLU A 17 1.52 6.83 -3.74
C GLU A 17 0.79 5.70 -3.02
N ALA A 18 1.19 4.43 -3.24
CA ALA A 18 0.58 3.29 -2.57
C ALA A 18 0.77 3.33 -1.04
N PHE A 19 1.96 3.71 -0.57
CA PHE A 19 2.21 3.98 0.84
C PHE A 19 1.29 5.07 1.39
N THR A 20 1.22 6.22 0.69
CA THR A 20 0.38 7.35 1.09
C THR A 20 -1.10 6.96 1.11
N TYR A 21 -1.55 6.23 0.10
CA TYR A 21 -2.92 5.76 -0.04
C TYR A 21 -3.30 4.86 1.13
N PHE A 22 -2.47 3.87 1.45
CA PHE A 22 -2.71 2.99 2.60
C PHE A 22 -2.75 3.76 3.92
N CYS A 23 -1.82 4.69 4.16
CA CYS A 23 -1.83 5.53 5.35
C CYS A 23 -3.10 6.40 5.45
N THR A 24 -3.57 6.92 4.31
CA THR A 24 -4.80 7.71 4.22
C THR A 24 -6.00 6.88 4.66
N LEU A 25 -6.13 5.65 4.15
CA LEU A 25 -7.21 4.75 4.54
C LEU A 25 -7.11 4.36 6.02
N VAL A 26 -5.91 4.08 6.52
CA VAL A 26 -5.69 3.81 7.95
C VAL A 26 -6.12 5.00 8.82
N ALA A 27 -5.82 6.24 8.40
CA ALA A 27 -6.24 7.44 9.12
C ALA A 27 -7.77 7.56 9.17
N ILE A 28 -8.42 7.48 8.00
CA ILE A 28 -9.89 7.57 7.86
C ILE A 28 -10.59 6.48 8.67
N SER A 29 -10.09 5.24 8.62
CA SER A 29 -10.66 4.12 9.37
C SER A 29 -10.49 4.25 10.88
N LYS A 30 -9.40 4.88 11.35
CA LYS A 30 -9.19 5.16 12.78
C LYS A 30 -10.02 6.35 13.26
N ASN A 31 -10.15 7.38 12.44
CA ASN A 31 -10.89 8.60 12.74
C ASN A 31 -11.56 9.12 11.45
N PRO A 32 -12.90 8.99 11.30
CA PRO A 32 -13.63 9.50 10.13
C PRO A 32 -13.50 11.02 9.91
N ASP A 33 -13.19 11.78 10.97
CA ASP A 33 -12.92 13.22 10.89
C ASP A 33 -11.43 13.54 10.72
N SER A 34 -10.62 12.57 10.27
CA SER A 34 -9.20 12.77 9.97
C SER A 34 -9.00 13.90 8.98
N THR A 35 -8.00 14.73 9.26
CA THR A 35 -7.59 15.85 8.41
C THR A 35 -6.34 15.49 7.61
N ILE A 36 -6.00 16.34 6.63
CA ILE A 36 -4.72 16.22 5.92
C ILE A 36 -3.52 16.23 6.87
N LYS A 37 -3.60 16.93 8.00
CA LYS A 37 -2.52 16.99 9.00
C LYS A 37 -2.30 15.65 9.69
N ASP A 38 -3.37 14.88 9.92
CA ASP A 38 -3.28 13.54 10.48
C ASP A 38 -2.59 12.59 9.51
N ILE A 39 -2.91 12.70 8.21
CA ILE A 39 -2.27 11.91 7.15
C ILE A 39 -0.78 12.28 7.02
N VAL A 40 -0.45 13.58 7.06
CA VAL A 40 0.95 14.06 7.06
C VAL A 40 1.71 13.50 8.24
N ARG A 41 1.11 13.48 9.43
CA ARG A 41 1.74 12.93 10.65
C ARG A 41 2.03 11.43 10.53
N ILE A 42 1.11 10.66 9.97
CA ILE A 42 1.29 9.20 9.79
C ILE A 42 2.33 8.89 8.71
N THR A 43 2.32 9.64 7.62
CA THR A 43 3.17 9.37 6.45
C THR A 43 4.59 9.94 6.55
N GLY A 44 4.78 11.01 7.34
CA GLY A 44 6.02 11.79 7.34
C GLY A 44 6.32 12.43 5.97
N VAL A 45 5.28 12.67 5.15
CA VAL A 45 5.36 13.30 3.83
C VAL A 45 4.81 14.72 3.91
N SER A 46 5.35 15.64 3.13
CA SER A 46 4.92 17.04 3.14
C SER A 46 3.44 17.20 2.75
N GLU A 47 2.79 18.20 3.35
CA GLU A 47 1.37 18.48 3.10
C GLU A 47 1.07 18.72 1.61
N THR A 48 1.95 19.45 0.90
CA THR A 48 1.83 19.68 -0.55
C THR A 48 1.81 18.37 -1.35
N THR A 49 2.68 17.42 -1.01
CA THR A 49 2.72 16.11 -1.68
C THR A 49 1.50 15.28 -1.35
N ILE A 50 1.08 15.26 -0.08
CA ILE A 50 -0.16 14.58 0.33
C ILE A 50 -1.36 15.14 -0.41
N PHE A 51 -1.46 16.47 -0.52
CA PHE A 51 -2.55 17.12 -1.24
C PHE A 51 -2.63 16.68 -2.70
N ASN A 52 -1.49 16.58 -3.39
CA ASN A 52 -1.43 16.10 -4.77
C ASN A 52 -1.83 14.62 -4.88
N HIS A 53 -1.36 13.78 -3.96
CA HIS A 53 -1.76 12.37 -3.91
C HIS A 53 -3.27 12.20 -3.66
N LEU A 54 -3.86 12.96 -2.74
CA LEU A 54 -5.29 12.91 -2.45
C LEU A 54 -6.16 13.28 -3.65
N LYS A 55 -5.77 14.30 -4.43
CA LYS A 55 -6.43 14.62 -5.70
C LYS A 55 -6.41 13.45 -6.67
N LYS A 56 -5.23 12.82 -6.84
CA LYS A 56 -5.10 11.62 -7.68
C LYS A 56 -6.00 10.48 -7.19
N PHE A 57 -6.05 10.26 -5.88
CA PHE A 57 -6.86 9.18 -5.30
C PHE A 57 -8.37 9.40 -5.46
N GLU A 58 -8.82 10.65 -5.47
CA GLU A 58 -10.21 10.97 -5.81
C GLU A 58 -10.55 10.55 -7.24
N GLU A 59 -9.62 10.72 -8.18
CA GLU A 59 -9.80 10.36 -9.58
C GLU A 59 -9.73 8.84 -9.83
N VAL A 60 -8.80 8.15 -9.16
CA VAL A 60 -8.45 6.76 -9.53
C VAL A 60 -8.70 5.72 -8.44
N ALA A 61 -9.00 6.11 -7.19
CA ALA A 61 -8.88 5.23 -6.02
C ALA A 61 -10.12 5.16 -5.12
N ASN A 62 -11.31 5.49 -5.62
CA ASN A 62 -12.58 5.46 -4.85
C ASN A 62 -12.52 6.27 -3.52
N LEU A 63 -11.63 7.26 -3.44
CA LEU A 63 -11.59 8.23 -2.35
C LEU A 63 -12.59 9.33 -2.69
N THR A 64 -13.38 9.77 -1.72
CA THR A 64 -14.27 10.93 -1.87
C THR A 64 -13.80 12.04 -0.95
N ILE A 65 -13.69 13.25 -1.49
CA ILE A 65 -13.27 14.44 -0.75
C ILE A 65 -14.43 15.44 -0.74
N ASP A 66 -15.11 15.54 0.39
CA ASP A 66 -16.11 16.56 0.62
C ASP A 66 -15.43 17.87 1.05
N ARG A 67 -15.69 18.94 0.31
CA ARG A 67 -15.09 20.27 0.45
C ARG A 67 -16.09 21.34 0.90
N THR A 68 -17.32 20.94 1.28
CA THR A 68 -18.41 21.88 1.58
C THR A 68 -18.32 22.55 2.95
N GLY A 69 -17.47 22.06 3.86
CA GLY A 69 -17.29 22.57 5.22
C GLY A 69 -16.03 23.42 5.45
N CYS A 70 -15.79 23.78 6.72
CA CYS A 70 -14.57 24.50 7.14
C CYS A 70 -13.28 23.67 6.98
N SER A 71 -13.40 22.36 6.80
CA SER A 71 -12.32 21.43 6.54
C SER A 71 -12.78 20.36 5.56
N ASN A 72 -11.84 19.83 4.78
CA ASN A 72 -12.12 18.70 3.91
C ASN A 72 -12.44 17.46 4.76
N LYS A 73 -13.45 16.69 4.35
CA LYS A 73 -13.74 15.37 4.89
C LYS A 73 -13.40 14.30 3.86
N TYR A 74 -12.79 13.23 4.34
CA TYR A 74 -12.32 12.13 3.49
C TYR A 74 -13.12 10.87 3.80
N SER A 75 -13.66 10.24 2.77
CA SER A 75 -14.32 8.94 2.90
C SER A 75 -13.83 7.98 1.82
N TYR A 76 -13.93 6.70 2.11
CA TYR A 76 -13.49 5.64 1.23
C TYR A 76 -14.60 4.59 1.08
N THR A 77 -14.88 4.20 -0.16
CA THR A 77 -15.77 3.09 -0.43
C THR A 77 -14.96 1.81 -0.54
N GLU A 78 -15.15 0.88 0.42
CA GLU A 78 -14.46 -0.41 0.39
C GLU A 78 -14.77 -1.21 -0.88
N PRO A 79 -13.76 -1.81 -1.53
CA PRO A 79 -13.95 -2.64 -2.70
C PRO A 79 -14.60 -3.95 -2.29
N THR A 80 -15.59 -4.38 -3.09
CA THR A 80 -16.29 -5.64 -2.90
C THR A 80 -15.72 -6.77 -3.76
N LYS A 81 -14.90 -6.43 -4.77
CA LYS A 81 -14.27 -7.36 -5.72
C LYS A 81 -12.85 -6.91 -6.03
N PHE A 82 -12.00 -7.87 -6.45
CA PHE A 82 -10.62 -7.63 -6.89
C PHE A 82 -9.82 -6.76 -5.90
N PHE A 83 -9.78 -7.19 -4.64
CA PHE A 83 -9.06 -6.50 -3.58
C PHE A 83 -8.05 -7.43 -2.89
N VAL A 84 -7.09 -6.81 -2.24
CA VAL A 84 -6.22 -7.45 -1.25
C VAL A 84 -6.51 -6.86 0.11
N THR A 85 -6.27 -7.65 1.16
CA THR A 85 -6.40 -7.19 2.54
C THR A 85 -5.01 -7.07 3.15
N ILE A 86 -4.73 -5.93 3.79
CA ILE A 86 -3.47 -5.69 4.50
C ILE A 86 -3.78 -5.16 5.90
N ASP A 87 -3.11 -5.68 6.92
CA ASP A 87 -3.25 -5.15 8.27
C ASP A 87 -2.40 -3.88 8.47
N SER A 88 -2.99 -2.89 9.15
CA SER A 88 -2.37 -1.60 9.45
C SER A 88 -1.04 -1.71 10.23
N SER A 89 -0.80 -2.81 10.94
CA SER A 89 0.48 -3.08 11.64
C SER A 89 1.69 -3.18 10.71
N LEU A 90 1.48 -3.28 9.38
CA LEU A 90 2.57 -3.14 8.41
C LEU A 90 3.29 -1.78 8.53
N LEU A 91 2.61 -0.75 9.05
CA LEU A 91 3.21 0.58 9.29
C LEU A 91 4.17 0.60 10.48
N ASP A 92 4.13 -0.42 11.34
CA ASP A 92 5.00 -0.53 12.51
C ASP A 92 6.35 -1.20 12.17
N THR A 93 6.52 -1.64 10.93
CA THR A 93 7.77 -2.25 10.46
C THR A 93 8.86 -1.18 10.29
N ASP A 94 10.05 -1.45 10.84
CA ASP A 94 11.22 -0.57 10.76
C ASP A 94 11.93 -0.69 9.39
N VAL A 95 11.28 -0.23 8.33
CA VAL A 95 11.82 -0.13 6.97
C VAL A 95 11.40 1.17 6.30
N ASP A 96 12.11 1.54 5.24
CA ASP A 96 11.76 2.74 4.48
C ASP A 96 10.34 2.65 3.88
N ARG A 97 9.64 3.79 3.83
CA ARG A 97 8.29 3.90 3.27
C ARG A 97 8.17 3.39 1.83
N LEU A 98 9.22 3.45 1.02
CA LEU A 98 9.23 2.88 -0.33
C LEU A 98 9.17 1.36 -0.29
N VAL A 99 9.76 0.72 0.73
CA VAL A 99 9.68 -0.73 0.96
C VAL A 99 8.26 -1.09 1.35
N ILE A 100 7.63 -0.35 2.26
CA ILE A 100 6.21 -0.55 2.62
C ILE A 100 5.31 -0.36 1.40
N GLY A 101 5.49 0.73 0.65
CA GLY A 101 4.76 1.00 -0.59
C GLY A 101 4.94 -0.09 -1.65
N PHE A 102 6.16 -0.62 -1.78
CA PHE A 102 6.45 -1.79 -2.61
C PHE A 102 5.66 -3.00 -2.13
N LEU A 103 5.70 -3.36 -0.84
CA LEU A 103 5.02 -4.53 -0.30
C LEU A 103 3.51 -4.47 -0.51
N ILE A 104 2.91 -3.29 -0.32
CA ILE A 104 1.48 -3.04 -0.56
C ILE A 104 1.13 -3.36 -2.02
N ARG A 105 1.90 -2.82 -2.98
CA ARG A 105 1.69 -3.08 -4.42
C ARG A 105 2.01 -4.52 -4.79
N PHE A 106 3.04 -5.09 -4.18
CA PHE A 106 3.50 -6.44 -4.46
C PHE A 106 2.45 -7.48 -4.07
N LYS A 107 1.65 -7.21 -3.03
CA LYS A 107 0.55 -8.07 -2.61
C LYS A 107 -0.50 -8.26 -3.72
N CYS A 108 -0.67 -7.31 -4.64
CA CYS A 108 -1.56 -7.47 -5.81
C CYS A 108 -1.18 -8.62 -6.74
N TRP A 109 0.08 -9.04 -6.71
CA TRP A 109 0.62 -10.08 -7.56
C TRP A 109 0.63 -11.47 -6.90
N SER A 110 0.06 -11.58 -5.70
CA SER A 110 -0.08 -12.89 -5.05
C SER A 110 -1.06 -13.77 -5.80
N ARG A 111 -0.79 -15.08 -5.88
CA ARG A 111 -1.82 -16.03 -6.34
C ARG A 111 -3.02 -15.95 -5.41
N ILE A 112 -4.20 -16.15 -5.99
CA ILE A 112 -5.48 -16.16 -5.28
C ILE A 112 -5.37 -17.07 -4.04
N ALA A 113 -5.84 -16.55 -2.89
CA ALA A 113 -5.82 -17.25 -1.61
C ALA A 113 -4.44 -17.81 -1.22
N SER A 114 -3.36 -17.10 -1.55
CA SER A 114 -2.00 -17.47 -1.18
C SER A 114 -1.16 -16.26 -0.77
N ASN A 115 -0.03 -16.56 -0.13
CA ASN A 115 1.01 -15.58 0.17
C ASN A 115 2.18 -15.66 -0.81
N ILE A 116 1.99 -16.29 -1.97
CA ILE A 116 3.03 -16.55 -2.97
C ILE A 116 2.87 -15.61 -4.16
N VAL A 117 3.97 -15.02 -4.61
CA VAL A 117 4.05 -14.22 -5.83
C VAL A 117 5.00 -14.90 -6.83
N ASP A 118 4.46 -15.37 -7.96
CA ASP A 118 5.24 -16.04 -9.02
C ASP A 118 5.90 -15.05 -9.98
N LEU A 119 6.68 -14.12 -9.44
CA LEU A 119 7.49 -13.23 -10.24
C LEU A 119 8.96 -13.49 -9.94
N SER A 120 9.77 -13.56 -11.00
CA SER A 120 11.21 -13.49 -10.85
C SER A 120 11.61 -12.07 -10.43
N LEU A 121 12.79 -11.93 -9.82
CA LEU A 121 13.30 -10.62 -9.40
C LEU A 121 13.32 -9.60 -10.55
N ASN A 122 13.72 -10.02 -11.76
CA ASN A 122 13.75 -9.14 -12.93
C ASN A 122 12.34 -8.71 -13.34
N ARG A 123 11.35 -9.64 -13.31
CA ARG A 123 9.96 -9.29 -13.61
C ARG A 123 9.39 -8.33 -12.59
N ILE A 124 9.72 -8.48 -11.30
CA ILE A 124 9.33 -7.51 -10.26
C ILE A 124 9.84 -6.11 -10.61
N VAL A 125 11.13 -5.99 -10.92
CA VAL A 125 11.76 -4.70 -11.23
C VAL A 125 11.13 -4.06 -12.47
N HIS A 126 10.87 -4.84 -13.52
CA HIS A 126 10.32 -4.32 -14.77
C HIS A 126 8.80 -4.08 -14.74
N GLU A 127 8.01 -5.00 -14.20
CA GLU A 127 6.54 -4.93 -14.22
C GLU A 127 5.98 -4.06 -13.09
N ILE A 128 6.61 -4.09 -11.92
CA ILE A 128 6.17 -3.27 -10.76
C ILE A 128 6.86 -1.91 -10.79
N GLY A 129 7.98 -1.77 -11.51
CA GLY A 129 8.71 -0.52 -11.62
C GLY A 129 9.40 -0.15 -10.30
N VAL A 130 10.08 -1.11 -9.67
CA VAL A 130 10.75 -0.94 -8.38
C VAL A 130 12.25 -1.18 -8.54
N GLN A 131 13.07 -0.46 -7.77
CA GLN A 131 14.51 -0.69 -7.76
C GLN A 131 14.86 -2.01 -7.07
N HIS A 132 15.93 -2.67 -7.53
CA HIS A 132 16.43 -3.90 -6.90
C HIS A 132 16.66 -3.72 -5.39
N ASN A 133 17.26 -2.61 -4.97
CA ASN A 133 17.56 -2.33 -3.56
C ASN A 133 16.32 -2.36 -2.67
N THR A 134 15.16 -1.89 -3.15
CA THR A 134 13.91 -1.94 -2.39
C THR A 134 13.45 -3.39 -2.17
N VAL A 135 13.62 -4.26 -3.17
CA VAL A 135 13.28 -5.69 -3.05
C VAL A 135 14.25 -6.38 -2.08
N TYR A 136 15.54 -6.08 -2.15
CA TYR A 136 16.53 -6.62 -1.21
C TYR A 136 16.28 -6.14 0.22
N SER A 137 15.93 -4.88 0.42
CA SER A 137 15.57 -4.37 1.75
C SER A 137 14.39 -5.12 2.36
N ALA A 138 13.39 -5.50 1.54
CA ALA A 138 12.26 -6.31 2.00
C ALA A 138 12.66 -7.75 2.38
N LEU A 139 13.64 -8.33 1.67
CA LEU A 139 14.19 -9.65 1.97
C LEU A 139 15.02 -9.62 3.27
N GLU A 140 15.91 -8.63 3.40
CA GLU A 140 16.77 -8.45 4.58
C GLU A 140 15.96 -8.18 5.85
N ALA A 141 14.87 -7.43 5.73
CA ALA A 141 13.93 -7.19 6.82
C ALA A 141 13.03 -8.40 7.15
N GLY A 142 13.15 -9.52 6.43
CA GLY A 142 12.37 -10.73 6.70
C GLY A 142 10.87 -10.59 6.40
N LEU A 143 10.48 -9.63 5.56
CA LEU A 143 9.07 -9.35 5.22
C LEU A 143 8.59 -10.25 4.09
N VAL A 144 9.51 -10.61 3.21
CA VAL A 144 9.35 -11.60 2.14
C VAL A 144 10.54 -12.56 2.16
N GLU A 145 10.31 -13.78 1.73
CA GLU A 145 11.38 -14.74 1.42
C GLU A 145 11.38 -15.03 -0.08
N ARG A 146 12.56 -15.33 -0.63
CA ARG A 146 12.72 -15.83 -1.99
C ARG A 146 13.00 -17.32 -1.92
N SER A 147 12.34 -18.13 -2.74
CA SER A 147 12.68 -19.54 -2.83
C SER A 147 13.96 -19.73 -3.65
N ASP A 148 14.93 -20.47 -3.09
CA ASP A 148 16.18 -20.80 -3.79
C ASP A 148 15.96 -21.79 -4.95
N LYS A 149 14.92 -22.62 -4.85
CA LYS A 149 14.63 -23.69 -5.82
C LYS A 149 13.60 -23.30 -6.87
N LYS A 150 12.74 -22.33 -6.57
CA LYS A 150 11.62 -21.92 -7.41
C LYS A 150 11.65 -20.39 -7.56
N LEU A 151 11.46 -19.87 -8.77
CA LEU A 151 11.53 -18.43 -9.06
C LEU A 151 10.28 -17.66 -8.56
N TYR A 152 9.96 -17.76 -7.27
CA TYR A 152 8.86 -17.04 -6.62
C TYR A 152 9.30 -16.42 -5.30
N PHE A 153 8.48 -15.50 -4.83
CA PHE A 153 8.57 -14.88 -3.51
C PHE A 153 7.38 -15.28 -2.64
N LYS A 154 7.55 -15.25 -1.33
CA LYS A 154 6.47 -15.51 -0.37
C LYS A 154 6.47 -14.44 0.71
N PHE A 155 5.29 -13.92 1.06
CA PHE A 155 5.12 -13.03 2.20
C PHE A 155 5.29 -13.81 3.51
N ILE A 156 6.00 -13.20 4.44
CA ILE A 156 6.28 -13.76 5.78
C ILE A 156 5.61 -12.92 6.85
N HIS A 157 5.60 -11.59 6.68
CA HIS A 157 5.01 -10.69 7.66
C HIS A 157 3.49 -10.94 7.84
N PRO A 158 2.99 -11.13 9.07
CA PRO A 158 1.58 -11.46 9.32
C PRO A 158 0.59 -10.48 8.69
N SER A 159 0.92 -9.18 8.67
CA SER A 159 0.09 -8.12 8.09
C SER A 159 -0.14 -8.26 6.58
N LEU A 160 0.73 -9.01 5.89
CA LEU A 160 0.64 -9.31 4.46
C LEU A 160 0.09 -10.71 4.19
N CYS A 161 -0.08 -11.53 5.22
CA CYS A 161 -0.46 -12.94 5.11
C CYS A 161 -1.97 -13.18 5.19
N ILE A 162 -2.77 -12.12 5.30
CA ILE A 162 -4.23 -12.19 5.28
C ILE A 162 -4.68 -12.59 3.88
N LEU A 163 -5.58 -13.58 3.81
CA LEU A 163 -6.11 -14.20 2.60
C LEU A 163 -7.58 -13.84 2.38
#